data_AF-A0A9E5VY38-F1
#
_entry.id   AF-A0A9E5VY38-F1
#
_cell.length_a   1.000
_cell.length_b   1.000
_cell.length_c   1.000
_cell.angle_alpha   90.00
_cell.angle_beta   90.00
_cell.angle_gamma   90.00
#
_symmetry.space_group_name_H-M   'P 1'
#
loop_
_entity.id
_entity.type
_entity.pdbx_description
1 polymer ?
#
loop_
_entity_poly.entity_id
_entity_poly.type
_entity_poly.pdbx_seq_one_letter_code
_entity_poly.pdbx_strand_id
1 'polypeptide(L)'
;MNYLFAAEFLRTFCGGVLLGLGYDIIVMCVFRQWRSLANVFFWAATPVVVIVCLQTASSMELRAYHFGGLIIGWLVYYKLACPGVRAMCDALTCFLDKLTQKVLSPFVKMAEKFALKRKNTIIKINLAAEGLKKMPQKLKNDYNKYAEYFFKGKNNEPKKEKKQ
;
A
#
# COMPACT_ATOMS: atom_id res chain seq x y z
N MET A 1 2.67 -49.27 -32.58
CA MET A 1 3.39 -48.00 -32.83
C MET A 1 2.60 -46.77 -32.36
N ASN A 2 1.33 -46.59 -32.76
CA ASN A 2 0.57 -45.35 -32.48
C ASN A 2 0.42 -44.96 -30.99
N TYR A 3 0.34 -45.93 -30.07
CA TYR A 3 0.18 -45.64 -28.63
C TYR A 3 1.42 -44.99 -28.01
N LEU A 4 2.61 -45.30 -28.51
CA LEU A 4 3.87 -44.74 -28.00
C LEU A 4 3.99 -43.26 -28.35
N PHE A 5 3.62 -42.90 -29.59
CA PHE A 5 3.54 -41.51 -30.03
C PHE A 5 2.49 -40.70 -29.26
N ALA A 6 1.31 -41.28 -29.03
CA ALA A 6 0.25 -40.61 -28.28
C ALA A 6 0.63 -40.35 -26.81
N ALA A 7 1.31 -41.29 -26.16
CA ALA A 7 1.77 -41.13 -24.78
C ALA A 7 2.83 -40.03 -24.65
N GLU A 8 3.81 -39.99 -25.56
CA GLU A 8 4.85 -38.96 -25.56
C GLU A 8 4.33 -37.56 -25.92
N PHE A 9 3.35 -37.50 -26.83
CA PHE A 9 2.62 -36.27 -27.13
C PHE A 9 1.86 -35.76 -25.89
N LEU A 10 1.14 -36.63 -25.18
CA LEU A 10 0.39 -36.24 -23.99
C LEU A 10 1.31 -35.78 -22.85
N ARG A 11 2.47 -36.42 -22.70
CA ARG A 11 3.50 -36.03 -21.72
C ARG A 11 4.02 -34.63 -21.96
N THR A 12 4.33 -34.30 -23.21
CA THR A 12 4.80 -32.96 -23.59
C THR A 12 3.70 -31.91 -23.62
N PHE A 13 2.48 -32.31 -23.95
CA PHE A 13 1.29 -31.48 -23.79
C PHE A 13 1.10 -31.06 -22.34
N CYS A 14 1.17 -32.00 -21.40
CA CYS A 14 1.14 -31.70 -19.97
C CYS A 14 2.29 -30.77 -19.56
N GLY A 15 3.49 -30.99 -20.09
CA GLY A 15 4.64 -30.09 -19.91
C GLY A 15 4.38 -28.66 -20.39
N GLY A 16 3.75 -28.47 -21.55
CA GLY A 16 3.35 -27.16 -22.06
C GLY A 16 2.32 -26.45 -21.17
N VAL A 17 1.35 -27.21 -20.64
CA VAL A 17 0.36 -26.69 -19.68
C VAL A 17 1.03 -26.27 -18.37
N LEU A 18 1.94 -27.10 -17.84
CA LEU A 18 2.69 -26.81 -16.61
C LEU A 18 3.63 -25.60 -16.77
N LEU A 19 4.25 -25.43 -17.94
CA LEU A 19 5.04 -24.23 -18.26
C LEU A 19 4.19 -22.96 -18.20
N GLY A 20 3.00 -23.00 -18.79
CA GLY A 20 2.06 -21.89 -18.71
C GLY A 20 1.63 -21.60 -17.27
N LEU A 21 1.33 -22.64 -16.49
CA LEU A 21 0.95 -22.50 -15.08
C LEU A 21 2.09 -21.94 -14.22
N GLY A 22 3.32 -22.40 -14.46
CA GLY A 22 4.51 -21.86 -13.81
C GLY A 22 4.71 -20.38 -14.09
N TYR A 23 4.43 -19.93 -15.32
CA TYR A 23 4.47 -18.51 -15.66
C TYR A 23 3.49 -17.66 -14.85
N ASP A 24 2.21 -18.06 -14.79
CA ASP A 24 1.20 -17.31 -14.05
C ASP A 24 1.53 -17.28 -12.54
N ILE A 25 2.01 -18.40 -11.96
CA ILE A 25 2.49 -18.42 -10.56
C ILE A 25 3.64 -17.43 -10.36
N ILE A 26 4.64 -17.43 -11.23
CA ILE A 26 5.78 -16.51 -11.11
C ILE A 26 5.30 -15.06 -11.19
N VAL A 27 4.43 -14.74 -12.13
CA VAL A 27 3.86 -13.40 -12.30
C VAL A 27 3.03 -12.97 -11.09
N MET A 28 2.36 -13.90 -10.41
CA MET A 28 1.51 -13.63 -9.26
C MET A 28 2.28 -13.57 -7.93
N CYS A 29 3.23 -14.47 -7.71
CA CYS A 29 4.01 -14.55 -6.47
C CYS A 29 5.14 -13.52 -6.42
N VAL A 30 5.67 -13.10 -7.56
CA VAL A 30 6.77 -12.14 -7.61
C VAL A 30 6.22 -10.72 -7.48
N PHE A 31 6.65 -10.01 -6.43
CA PHE A 31 6.30 -8.61 -6.20
C PHE A 31 6.47 -7.76 -7.47
N ARG A 32 5.57 -6.79 -7.67
CA ARG A 32 5.51 -5.89 -8.83
C ARG A 32 6.88 -5.33 -9.27
N GLN A 33 7.81 -5.13 -8.34
CA GLN A 33 9.17 -4.62 -8.60
C GLN A 33 10.12 -5.66 -9.22
N TRP A 34 9.95 -6.96 -8.95
CA TRP A 34 10.77 -8.05 -9.46
C TRP A 34 10.15 -8.74 -10.69
N ARG A 35 8.92 -8.38 -11.05
CA ARG A 35 8.19 -8.94 -12.18
C ARG A 35 8.96 -8.86 -13.49
N SER A 36 9.68 -7.75 -13.74
CA SER A 36 10.49 -7.61 -14.95
C SER A 36 11.63 -8.63 -15.01
N LEU A 37 12.34 -8.82 -13.90
CA LEU A 37 13.43 -9.79 -13.80
C LEU A 37 12.89 -11.22 -13.95
N ALA A 38 11.82 -11.54 -13.23
CA ALA A 38 11.19 -12.85 -13.31
C ALA A 38 10.68 -13.18 -14.72
N ASN A 39 10.16 -12.18 -15.44
CA ASN A 39 9.76 -12.32 -16.83
C ASN A 39 10.98 -12.61 -17.72
N VAL A 40 12.09 -11.87 -17.56
CA VAL A 40 13.34 -12.12 -18.30
C VAL A 40 13.89 -13.51 -18.00
N PHE A 41 13.92 -13.93 -16.74
CA PHE A 41 14.35 -15.29 -16.36
C PHE A 41 13.46 -16.37 -16.96
N PHE A 42 12.14 -16.17 -16.95
CA PHE A 42 11.20 -17.12 -17.55
C PHE A 42 11.42 -17.24 -19.07
N TRP A 43 11.53 -16.12 -19.77
CA TRP A 43 11.81 -16.11 -21.21
C TRP A 43 13.21 -16.64 -21.56
N ALA A 44 14.18 -16.53 -20.65
CA ALA A 44 15.49 -17.16 -20.80
C ALA A 44 15.45 -18.68 -20.52
N ALA A 45 14.64 -19.14 -19.57
CA ALA A 45 14.50 -20.56 -19.22
C ALA A 45 13.67 -21.34 -20.24
N THR A 46 12.66 -20.71 -20.84
CA THR A 46 11.77 -21.34 -21.83
C THR A 46 12.52 -22.01 -23.00
N PRO A 47 13.47 -21.35 -23.71
CA PRO A 47 14.21 -21.98 -24.78
C PRO A 47 15.10 -23.13 -24.29
N VAL A 48 15.62 -23.06 -23.07
CA VAL A 48 16.41 -24.16 -22.47
C VAL A 48 15.52 -25.40 -22.31
N VAL A 49 14.30 -25.23 -21.80
CA VAL A 49 13.33 -26.34 -21.67
C VAL A 49 12.97 -26.91 -23.05
N VAL A 50 12.76 -26.05 -24.05
CA VAL A 50 12.48 -26.48 -25.43
C VAL A 50 13.65 -27.29 -26.01
N ILE A 51 14.89 -26.84 -25.82
CA ILE A 51 16.10 -27.53 -26.33
C ILE A 51 16.25 -28.88 -25.64
N VAL A 52 16.06 -28.96 -24.32
CA VAL A 52 16.11 -30.23 -23.58
C VAL A 52 15.04 -31.20 -24.10
N CYS A 53 13.80 -30.73 -24.30
CA CYS A 53 12.73 -31.56 -24.87
C CYS A 53 13.05 -32.05 -26.29
N LEU A 54 13.71 -31.23 -27.10
CA LEU A 54 14.14 -31.61 -28.45
C LEU A 54 15.30 -32.62 -28.43
N GLN A 55 16.18 -32.57 -27.44
CA GLN A 55 17.30 -33.51 -27.32
C GLN A 55 16.89 -34.89 -26.78
N THR A 56 15.77 -34.99 -26.07
CA THR A 56 15.28 -36.28 -25.54
C THR A 56 14.80 -37.27 -26.60
N ALA A 57 14.56 -36.83 -27.84
CA ALA A 57 14.04 -37.70 -28.89
C ALA A 57 15.09 -37.98 -29.99
N SER A 58 15.29 -39.26 -30.27
CA SER A 58 16.30 -39.75 -31.22
C SER A 58 15.88 -39.61 -32.68
N SER A 59 14.57 -39.66 -33.00
CA SER A 59 14.05 -39.52 -34.36
C SER A 59 13.50 -38.11 -34.64
N MET A 60 13.62 -37.65 -35.89
CA MET A 60 13.07 -36.36 -36.34
C MET A 60 11.54 -36.28 -36.14
N GLU A 61 10.82 -37.36 -36.44
CA GLU A 61 9.36 -37.42 -36.31
C GLU A 61 8.92 -37.27 -34.86
N LEU A 62 9.56 -37.99 -33.93
CA LEU A 62 9.23 -37.92 -32.51
C LEU A 62 9.53 -36.53 -31.92
N ARG A 63 10.60 -35.86 -32.37
CA ARG A 63 10.90 -34.46 -32.00
C ARG A 63 9.79 -33.50 -32.41
N ALA A 64 9.23 -33.66 -33.60
CA ALA A 64 8.12 -32.84 -34.07
C ALA A 64 6.87 -33.03 -33.19
N TYR A 65 6.56 -34.26 -32.77
CA TYR A 65 5.46 -34.53 -31.84
C TYR A 65 5.69 -33.92 -30.45
N HIS A 66 6.91 -34.00 -29.92
CA HIS A 66 7.25 -33.37 -28.63
C HIS A 66 7.11 -31.85 -28.68
N PHE A 67 7.60 -31.23 -29.76
CA PHE A 67 7.51 -29.78 -29.95
C PHE A 67 6.05 -29.33 -30.16
N GLY A 68 5.29 -30.06 -30.98
CA GLY A 68 3.88 -29.83 -31.19
C GLY A 68 3.06 -29.97 -29.90
N GLY A 69 3.31 -31.02 -29.12
CA GLY A 69 2.66 -31.23 -27.82
C GLY A 69 2.91 -30.06 -26.87
N LEU A 70 4.16 -29.60 -26.75
CA LEU A 70 4.53 -28.49 -25.89
C LEU A 70 3.87 -27.17 -26.31
N ILE A 71 3.86 -26.84 -27.61
CA ILE A 71 3.20 -25.63 -28.13
C ILE A 71 1.69 -25.70 -27.91
N ILE A 72 1.06 -26.82 -28.28
CA ILE A 72 -0.40 -26.98 -28.18
C ILE A 72 -0.82 -26.95 -26.70
N GLY A 73 -0.09 -27.62 -25.82
CA GLY A 73 -0.34 -27.59 -24.38
C GLY A 73 -0.24 -26.18 -23.80
N TRP A 74 0.78 -25.42 -24.19
CA TRP A 74 0.92 -24.03 -23.77
C TRP A 74 -0.20 -23.13 -24.29
N LEU A 75 -0.60 -23.27 -25.56
CA LEU A 75 -1.71 -22.50 -26.14
C LEU A 75 -3.05 -22.82 -25.48
N VAL A 76 -3.31 -24.11 -25.21
CA VAL A 76 -4.52 -24.55 -24.50
C VAL A 76 -4.55 -23.95 -23.10
N TYR A 77 -3.44 -23.98 -22.38
CA TYR A 77 -3.34 -23.32 -21.09
C TYR A 77 -3.63 -21.81 -21.20
N TYR A 78 -2.99 -21.13 -22.15
CA TYR A 78 -3.13 -19.68 -22.31
C TYR A 78 -4.57 -19.27 -22.62
N LYS A 79 -5.32 -20.08 -23.38
CA LYS A 79 -6.70 -19.78 -23.78
C LYS A 79 -7.75 -20.24 -22.76
N LEU A 80 -7.63 -21.45 -22.19
CA LEU A 80 -8.64 -22.02 -21.31
C LEU A 80 -8.35 -21.79 -19.83
N ALA A 81 -7.11 -22.01 -19.39
CA ALA A 81 -6.78 -22.05 -17.96
C ALA A 81 -6.43 -20.67 -17.40
N CYS A 82 -5.77 -19.83 -18.19
CA CYS A 82 -5.35 -18.49 -17.79
C CYS A 82 -6.49 -17.59 -17.25
N PRO A 83 -7.68 -17.49 -17.89
CA PRO A 83 -8.78 -16.70 -17.33
C PRO A 83 -9.30 -17.26 -15.99
N GLY A 84 -9.34 -18.59 -15.84
CA GLY A 84 -9.75 -19.23 -14.59
C GLY A 84 -8.77 -18.98 -13.44
N VAL A 85 -7.47 -19.15 -13.70
CA VAL A 85 -6.42 -18.91 -12.71
C VAL A 85 -6.39 -17.44 -12.29
N ARG A 86 -6.52 -16.50 -13.24
CA ARG A 86 -6.63 -15.07 -12.93
C ARG A 86 -7.87 -14.75 -12.10
N ALA A 87 -9.03 -15.29 -12.45
CA ALA A 87 -10.26 -15.08 -11.68
C ALA A 87 -10.15 -15.60 -10.24
N MET A 88 -9.52 -16.78 -10.04
CA MET A 88 -9.28 -17.30 -8.69
C MET A 88 -8.34 -16.39 -7.89
N CYS A 89 -7.28 -15.85 -8.52
CA CYS A 89 -6.36 -14.96 -7.85
C CYS A 89 -6.95 -13.58 -7.54
N ASP A 90 -7.77 -13.02 -8.43
CA ASP A 90 -8.51 -11.78 -8.17
C ASP A 90 -9.54 -11.97 -7.04
N ALA A 91 -10.17 -13.14 -6.96
CA ALA A 91 -11.02 -13.49 -5.82
C ALA A 91 -10.22 -13.56 -4.51
N LEU A 92 -9.01 -14.13 -4.55
CA LEU A 92 -8.13 -14.25 -3.38
C LEU A 92 -7.61 -12.89 -2.90
N THR A 93 -7.17 -12.02 -3.81
CA THR A 93 -6.71 -10.67 -3.47
C THR A 93 -7.85 -9.83 -2.91
N CYS A 94 -9.04 -9.90 -3.51
CA CYS A 94 -10.24 -9.22 -3.00
C CYS A 94 -10.64 -9.73 -1.60
N PHE A 95 -10.46 -11.02 -1.33
CA PHE A 95 -10.67 -11.59 0.00
C PHE A 95 -9.64 -11.07 1.02
N LEU A 96 -8.36 -11.02 0.65
CA LEU A 96 -7.29 -10.47 1.49
C LEU A 96 -7.49 -8.98 1.75
N ASP A 97 -7.93 -8.20 0.76
CA ASP A 97 -8.23 -6.77 0.93
C ASP A 97 -9.38 -6.57 1.92
N LYS A 98 -10.44 -7.38 1.84
CA LYS A 98 -11.54 -7.34 2.81
C LYS A 98 -11.07 -7.69 4.22
N LEU A 99 -10.22 -8.71 4.36
CA LEU A 99 -9.61 -9.05 5.65
C LEU A 99 -8.76 -7.90 6.18
N THR A 100 -7.91 -7.33 5.33
CA THR A 100 -7.03 -6.22 5.69
C THR A 100 -7.85 -5.00 6.10
N GLN A 101 -8.89 -4.63 5.36
CA GLN A 101 -9.78 -3.54 5.76
C GLN A 101 -10.49 -3.82 7.09
N LYS A 102 -10.92 -5.06 7.33
CA LYS A 102 -11.58 -5.45 8.59
C LYS A 102 -10.64 -5.34 9.79
N VAL A 103 -9.36 -5.71 9.60
CA VAL A 103 -8.33 -5.63 10.65
C VAL A 103 -7.80 -4.21 10.81
N LEU A 104 -7.53 -3.49 9.71
CA LEU A 104 -6.88 -2.18 9.74
C LEU A 104 -7.86 -1.04 10.06
N SER A 105 -9.13 -1.15 9.65
CA SER A 105 -10.13 -0.10 9.91
C SER A 105 -10.31 0.27 11.40
N PRO A 106 -10.35 -0.65 12.38
CA PRO A 106 -10.39 -0.27 13.79
C PRO A 106 -9.10 0.44 14.22
N PHE A 107 -7.93 0.03 13.72
CA PHE A 107 -6.65 0.69 14.02
C PHE A 107 -6.58 2.10 13.46
N VAL A 108 -7.03 2.31 12.21
CA VAL A 108 -7.08 3.64 11.59
C VAL A 108 -8.04 4.55 12.35
N LYS A 109 -9.24 4.07 12.70
CA LYS A 109 -10.21 4.85 13.51
C LYS A 109 -9.66 5.18 14.90
N MET A 110 -8.91 4.27 15.51
CA MET A 110 -8.25 4.52 16.78
C MET A 110 -7.17 5.60 16.64
N ALA A 111 -6.32 5.52 15.62
CA ALA A 111 -5.29 6.51 15.33
C ALA A 111 -5.87 7.91 15.04
N GLU A 112 -6.96 7.99 14.27
CA GLU A 112 -7.68 9.25 14.02
C GLU A 112 -8.23 9.85 15.31
N LYS A 113 -8.86 9.05 16.18
CA LYS A 113 -9.34 9.52 17.50
C LYS A 113 -8.20 10.07 18.36
N PHE A 114 -7.04 9.42 18.36
CA PHE A 114 -5.86 9.90 19.09
C PHE A 114 -5.33 11.21 18.50
N ALA A 115 -5.24 11.33 17.17
CA ALA A 115 -4.82 12.55 16.50
C ALA A 115 -5.76 13.73 16.81
N LEU A 116 -7.07 13.49 16.79
CA LEU A 116 -8.10 14.50 17.09
C LEU A 116 -8.03 14.95 18.55
N LYS A 117 -7.84 14.00 19.48
CA LYS A 117 -7.63 14.30 20.90
C LYS A 117 -6.39 15.17 21.11
N ARG A 118 -5.28 14.85 20.44
CA ARG A 118 -4.03 15.63 20.52
C ARG A 118 -4.20 17.04 19.99
N LYS A 119 -4.88 17.20 18.84
CA LYS A 119 -5.17 18.51 18.22
C LYS A 119 -5.98 19.40 19.17
N ASN A 120 -7.03 18.86 19.81
CA ASN A 120 -7.83 19.60 20.77
C ASN A 120 -7.03 20.02 22.02
N THR A 121 -6.14 19.16 22.51
CA THR A 121 -5.24 19.52 23.63
C THR A 121 -4.29 20.65 23.25
N ILE A 122 -3.70 20.59 22.05
CA ILE A 122 -2.80 21.65 21.55
C ILE A 122 -3.54 22.99 21.43
N ILE A 123 -4.78 22.99 20.93
CA ILE A 123 -5.61 24.20 20.84
C ILE A 123 -5.86 24.80 22.23
N LYS A 124 -6.20 23.98 23.23
CA LYS A 124 -6.41 24.45 24.61
C LYS A 124 -5.14 25.07 25.21
N ILE A 125 -3.98 24.45 24.98
CA ILE A 125 -2.69 24.98 25.44
C ILE A 125 -2.38 26.31 24.76
N ASN A 126 -2.60 26.44 23.45
CA ASN A 126 -2.39 27.70 22.73
C ASN A 126 -3.31 28.82 23.23
N LEU A 127 -4.59 28.52 23.48
CA LEU A 127 -5.53 29.50 24.04
C LEU A 127 -5.11 29.96 25.44
N ALA A 128 -4.65 29.04 26.29
CA ALA A 128 -4.13 29.37 27.61
C ALA A 128 -2.85 30.21 27.53
N ALA A 129 -1.94 29.89 26.60
CA ALA A 129 -0.72 30.64 26.35
C ALA A 129 -1.00 32.06 25.83
N GLU A 130 -1.97 32.24 24.93
CA GLU A 130 -2.41 33.55 24.49
C GLU A 130 -3.02 34.38 25.62
N GLY A 131 -3.80 33.74 26.51
CA GLY A 131 -4.34 34.38 27.71
C GLY A 131 -3.23 34.88 28.65
N LEU A 132 -2.22 34.06 28.89
CA LEU A 132 -1.03 34.40 29.68
C LEU A 132 -0.19 35.51 29.03
N LYS A 133 -0.06 35.52 27.70
CA LYS A 133 0.65 36.58 26.98
C LYS A 133 -0.01 37.95 27.13
N LYS A 134 -1.34 37.99 27.27
CA LYS A 134 -2.14 39.23 27.44
C LYS A 134 -2.24 39.71 28.89
N MET A 135 -1.95 38.84 29.87
CA MET A 135 -1.93 39.19 31.31
C MET A 135 -1.01 40.36 31.67
N PRO A 136 0.27 40.44 31.24
CA PRO A 136 1.15 41.54 31.64
C PRO A 136 0.67 42.90 31.15
N GLN A 137 0.02 42.97 29.98
CA GLN A 137 -0.58 44.21 29.48
C GLN A 137 -1.82 44.61 30.30
N LYS A 138 -2.67 43.64 30.67
CA LYS A 138 -3.79 43.91 31.58
C LYS A 138 -3.32 44.41 32.96
N LEU A 139 -2.34 43.73 33.56
CA LEU A 139 -1.76 44.13 34.85
C LEU A 139 -1.18 45.55 34.80
N LYS A 140 -0.49 45.91 33.70
CA LYS A 140 0.03 47.26 33.50
C LYS A 140 -1.09 48.31 33.39
N ASN A 141 -2.17 47.99 32.67
CA ASN A 141 -3.32 48.89 32.53
C ASN A 141 -4.08 49.05 33.85
N ASP A 142 -4.28 47.97 34.60
CA ASP A 142 -4.92 48.01 35.92
C ASP A 142 -4.07 48.83 36.90
N TYR A 143 -2.75 48.62 36.92
CA TYR A 143 -1.83 49.43 37.73
C TYR A 143 -1.91 50.92 37.38
N ASN A 144 -1.89 51.27 36.08
CA ASN A 144 -2.01 52.67 35.65
C ASN A 144 -3.34 53.29 36.09
N LYS A 145 -4.43 52.51 36.04
CA LYS A 145 -5.74 52.96 36.51
C LYS A 145 -5.74 53.21 38.02
N TYR A 146 -5.16 52.32 38.82
CA TYR A 146 -5.00 52.52 40.27
C TYR A 146 -4.08 53.69 40.61
N ALA A 147 -2.97 53.84 39.88
CA ALA A 147 -2.07 54.98 40.02
C ALA A 147 -2.80 56.29 39.71
N GLU A 148 -3.64 56.33 38.68
CA GLU A 148 -4.45 57.52 38.39
C GLU A 148 -5.42 57.85 39.53
N TYR A 149 -6.11 56.87 40.13
CA TYR A 149 -6.96 57.13 41.30
C TYR A 149 -6.16 57.64 42.52
N PHE A 150 -4.99 57.06 42.80
CA PHE A 150 -4.18 57.43 43.98
C PHE A 150 -3.44 58.78 43.82
N PHE A 151 -2.92 59.08 42.63
CA PHE A 151 -2.12 60.29 42.39
C PHE A 151 -2.96 61.50 41.98
N LYS A 152 -4.12 61.30 41.33
CA LYS A 152 -5.02 62.41 40.93
C LYS A 152 -5.85 62.94 42.11
N GLY A 153 -6.02 62.16 43.18
CA GLY A 153 -6.65 62.60 44.43
C GLY A 153 -5.81 63.57 45.27
N LYS A 154 -4.49 63.70 44.99
CA LYS A 154 -3.58 64.55 45.78
C LYS A 154 -3.46 66.00 45.28
N ASN A 155 -4.00 66.31 44.10
CA ASN A 155 -3.91 67.64 43.48
C ASN A 155 -5.19 68.48 43.57
N ASN A 156 -6.23 67.98 44.24
CA ASN A 156 -7.54 68.65 44.37
C ASN A 156 -7.86 69.09 45.81
N GLU A 157 -6.87 69.54 46.59
CA GLU A 157 -7.13 70.32 47.82
C GLU A 157 -6.95 71.82 47.56
N PRO A 158 -8.03 72.60 47.33
CA PRO A 158 -7.96 74.04 47.43
C PRO A 158 -8.03 74.51 48.89
N LYS A 159 -6.87 75.05 49.29
CA LYS A 159 -6.55 76.03 50.35
C LYS A 159 -7.73 76.68 51.11
N LYS A 160 -7.65 76.60 52.45
CA LYS A 160 -8.40 77.41 53.41
C LYS A 160 -8.19 78.91 53.15
N GLU A 161 -9.28 79.63 52.85
CA GLU A 161 -9.33 81.09 52.83
C GLU A 161 -9.10 81.67 54.24
N LYS A 162 -8.22 82.66 54.34
CA LYS A 162 -8.02 83.47 55.54
C LYS A 162 -9.09 84.56 55.59
N LYS A 163 -9.88 84.57 56.66
CA LYS A 163 -10.78 85.68 57.04
C LYS A 163 -9.97 86.94 57.38
N GLN A 164 -10.41 88.09 56.85
CA GLN A 164 -10.19 89.42 57.41
C GLN A 164 -11.56 90.02 57.73
#